data_AF-A0AAT9J3Z6-F1
#
_entry.id   AF-A0AAT9J3Z6-F1
#
_cell.length_a   1.000
_cell.length_b   1.000
_cell.length_c   1.000
_cell.angle_alpha   90.00
_cell.angle_beta   90.00
_cell.angle_gamma   90.00
#
_symmetry.space_group_name_H-M   'P 1'
#
loop_
_entity.id
_entity.type
_entity.pdbx_description
1 polymer ?
#
loop_
_entity_poly.entity_id
_entity_poly.type
_entity_poly.pdbx_seq_one_letter_code
_entity_poly.pdbx_strand_id
1 'polypeptide(L)'
;MMLRKLRNALPWTAAGAAADDKPKSSTRHPKDQASKLKPALFLISFFAFWLLLLYFRFDPRRPDAAIRGPLAINLTLDDVAGTPPDAPAACRSRAAVYVHSLPSKFNSDFLLRCRSLNIYTDMCPYVSNRGLGRPIPPVGGVGGGGGGSWFATHQFIAEMIFHARLENHPCRVRDPARANLFYVPFYAGLYASSMFRELSLPARDALAVDLAEHVQSLPAWRRRGGRDHFLVLGRTAWDFLRLSNQGPDFGANSLLDLPAVRNMSVLTVERQPWTGSNQHGIPYPSYFHPSTSAEMQAWRQHVTDSDRPHLFSFIGGPRKGPGKAAIREDLIRQCGESARCELVVCQPSSPAACHEPARVLGVMAASRFCLQAPGDSFTRRSAFDAVLAGCVPVFFSPHTAYTQYRWYLPAGDPGEYSVLIDVGEGATRLGVEIEEVLAAIPAEKAAAMRRRVIGMIPEITYAHPNATELGFRDAVDVALDALLEHVENQS
;
A
#
# COMPACT_ATOMS: atom_id res chain seq x y z
N MET A 1 21.09 -9.25 33.01
CA MET A 1 21.61 -8.41 34.10
C MET A 1 22.23 -7.16 33.48
N MET A 2 21.97 -6.00 34.07
CA MET A 2 22.38 -4.64 33.67
C MET A 2 21.56 -3.89 32.61
N LEU A 3 20.52 -3.23 33.14
CA LEU A 3 20.13 -1.87 32.80
C LEU A 3 21.29 -0.86 32.91
N ARG A 4 21.05 0.28 32.25
CA ARG A 4 21.63 1.64 32.40
C ARG A 4 22.68 2.01 31.37
N LYS A 5 22.32 2.98 30.52
CA LYS A 5 22.93 4.32 30.51
C LYS A 5 22.23 5.22 29.48
N LEU A 6 21.51 6.23 29.96
CA LEU A 6 21.83 7.66 29.76
C LEU A 6 20.57 8.53 29.98
N ARG A 7 20.56 9.15 31.16
CA ARG A 7 19.78 10.33 31.51
C ARG A 7 20.69 11.55 31.37
N ASN A 8 20.08 12.65 30.96
CA ASN A 8 20.46 14.05 31.13
C ASN A 8 21.53 14.62 30.18
N ALA A 9 21.13 15.64 29.41
CA ALA A 9 21.61 17.02 29.59
C ALA A 9 20.86 18.02 28.68
N LEU A 10 19.95 18.80 29.27
CA LEU A 10 19.85 20.26 29.05
C LEU A 10 21.13 20.89 29.64
N PRO A 11 21.68 22.03 29.14
CA PRO A 11 21.02 23.34 29.29
C PRO A 11 21.31 24.35 28.14
N TRP A 12 20.72 25.57 28.21
CA TRP A 12 21.44 26.86 28.32
C TRP A 12 20.43 28.02 28.30
N THR A 13 20.45 28.82 29.38
CA THR A 13 19.84 30.14 29.52
C THR A 13 20.94 31.11 29.97
N ALA A 14 21.01 32.32 29.39
CA ALA A 14 21.33 33.56 30.12
C ALA A 14 21.35 34.76 29.16
N ALA A 15 20.52 35.77 29.43
CA ALA A 15 20.93 37.14 29.80
C ALA A 15 19.73 38.09 29.64
N GLY A 16 19.39 38.81 30.72
CA GLY A 16 18.45 39.92 30.70
C GLY A 16 19.07 41.14 31.36
N ALA A 17 18.50 42.32 31.09
CA ALA A 17 18.39 43.46 32.01
C ALA A 17 17.65 44.62 31.34
N ALA A 18 16.55 45.08 31.94
CA ALA A 18 16.33 46.44 32.45
C ALA A 18 14.83 46.79 32.49
N ALA A 19 14.43 47.36 33.62
CA ALA A 19 13.07 47.65 34.05
C ALA A 19 12.54 48.98 33.52
N ASP A 20 11.21 49.16 33.53
CA ASP A 20 10.59 50.30 34.22
C ASP A 20 9.06 50.16 34.40
N ASP A 21 8.60 50.73 35.51
CA ASP A 21 7.29 50.56 36.14
C ASP A 21 6.27 51.69 35.78
N LYS A 22 4.99 51.38 36.03
CA LYS A 22 3.67 52.09 35.87
C LYS A 22 3.58 53.61 36.23
N PRO A 23 2.45 54.38 36.01
CA PRO A 23 1.03 53.96 36.01
C PRO A 23 -0.01 54.70 35.10
N LYS A 24 -1.26 54.22 35.23
CA LYS A 24 -2.54 54.56 34.56
C LYS A 24 -3.02 56.02 34.70
N SER A 25 -3.81 56.48 33.74
CA SER A 25 -4.88 57.47 33.96
C SER A 25 -6.07 57.18 33.03
N SER A 26 -7.28 57.36 33.59
CA SER A 26 -8.59 56.98 33.05
C SER A 26 -9.37 58.25 32.73
N THR A 27 -10.07 58.27 31.59
CA THR A 27 -11.29 59.09 31.44
C THR A 27 -12.33 58.33 30.62
N ARG A 28 -13.47 58.02 31.26
CA ARG A 28 -14.73 57.64 30.60
C ARG A 28 -15.51 58.91 30.29
N HIS A 29 -16.22 58.94 29.17
CA HIS A 29 -17.53 59.59 29.04
C HIS A 29 -18.31 59.00 27.83
N PRO A 30 -19.64 59.16 27.75
CA PRO A 30 -20.55 58.05 27.48
C PRO A 30 -21.43 58.25 26.23
N LYS A 31 -22.16 57.17 25.89
CA LYS A 31 -23.33 57.09 24.99
C LYS A 31 -23.05 57.21 23.49
N ASP A 32 -23.21 56.08 22.80
CA ASP A 32 -24.04 56.04 21.58
C ASP A 32 -24.61 54.63 21.37
N GLN A 33 -25.81 54.42 21.89
CA GLN A 33 -26.56 53.16 21.81
C GLN A 33 -27.56 53.18 20.64
N ALA A 34 -27.22 53.89 19.55
CA ALA A 34 -28.10 54.13 18.42
C ALA A 34 -27.41 53.84 17.06
N SER A 35 -26.80 52.66 16.88
CA SER A 35 -26.41 52.23 15.52
C SER A 35 -26.50 50.72 15.24
N LYS A 36 -26.84 49.88 16.23
CA LYS A 36 -26.91 48.41 16.04
C LYS A 36 -28.24 47.89 15.46
N LEU A 37 -29.24 48.74 15.28
CA LEU A 37 -30.55 48.31 14.74
C LEU A 37 -30.53 48.07 13.22
N LYS A 38 -29.69 48.81 12.47
CA LYS A 38 -29.64 48.74 10.99
C LYS A 38 -29.03 47.44 10.43
N PRO A 39 -27.92 46.89 10.97
CA PRO A 39 -27.38 45.62 10.48
C PRO A 39 -28.23 44.41 10.88
N ALA A 40 -28.92 44.46 12.03
CA ALA A 40 -29.80 43.38 12.47
C ALA A 40 -31.04 43.23 11.58
N LEU A 41 -31.65 44.34 11.16
CA LEU A 41 -32.77 44.33 10.20
C LEU A 41 -32.36 43.77 8.82
N PHE A 42 -31.13 44.04 8.37
CA PHE A 42 -30.60 43.48 7.13
C PHE A 42 -30.41 41.96 7.19
N LEU A 43 -29.87 41.44 8.31
CA LEU A 43 -29.72 40.00 8.52
C LEU A 43 -31.07 39.28 8.58
N ILE A 44 -32.05 39.85 9.29
CA ILE A 44 -33.40 39.28 9.39
C ILE A 44 -34.08 39.26 8.01
N SER A 45 -33.98 40.35 7.25
CA SER A 45 -34.48 40.41 5.87
C SER A 45 -33.81 39.38 4.96
N PHE A 46 -32.51 39.18 5.08
CA PHE A 46 -31.75 38.23 4.27
C PHE A 46 -32.20 36.78 4.54
N PHE A 47 -32.33 36.40 5.80
CA PHE A 47 -32.79 35.06 6.16
C PHE A 47 -34.27 34.83 5.84
N ALA A 48 -35.15 35.84 6.03
CA ALA A 48 -36.56 35.73 5.67
C ALA A 48 -36.76 35.55 4.16
N PHE A 49 -35.99 36.26 3.33
CA PHE A 49 -36.00 36.09 1.88
C PHE A 49 -35.51 34.70 1.45
N TRP A 50 -34.44 34.18 2.09
CA TRP A 50 -33.95 32.83 1.84
C TRP A 50 -34.95 31.74 2.25
N LEU A 51 -35.67 31.94 3.36
CA LEU A 51 -36.70 31.01 3.82
C LEU A 51 -37.93 31.02 2.89
N LEU A 52 -38.32 32.18 2.37
CA LEU A 52 -39.36 32.31 1.34
C LEU A 52 -38.95 31.63 0.03
N LEU A 53 -37.70 31.79 -0.41
CA LEU A 53 -37.17 31.09 -1.58
C LEU A 53 -37.20 29.57 -1.40
N LEU A 54 -36.83 29.06 -0.23
CA LEU A 54 -36.91 27.63 0.07
C LEU A 54 -38.36 27.14 0.11
N TYR A 55 -39.27 27.92 0.69
CA TYR A 55 -40.71 27.59 0.74
C TYR A 55 -41.36 27.53 -0.65
N PHE A 56 -40.99 28.44 -1.57
CA PHE A 56 -41.52 28.42 -2.95
C PHE A 56 -40.76 27.49 -3.91
N ARG A 57 -39.52 27.10 -3.59
CA ARG A 57 -38.74 26.10 -4.37
C ARG A 57 -39.05 24.66 -3.97
N PHE A 58 -39.49 24.44 -2.74
CA PHE A 58 -39.89 23.14 -2.20
C PHE A 58 -41.31 23.21 -1.64
N ASP A 59 -42.28 23.35 -2.54
CA ASP A 59 -43.69 23.08 -2.22
C ASP A 59 -43.86 21.56 -2.08
N PRO A 60 -44.15 21.01 -0.88
CA PRO A 60 -44.29 19.57 -0.67
C PRO A 60 -45.54 18.98 -1.34
N ARG A 61 -46.34 19.79 -2.05
CA ARG A 61 -47.62 19.40 -2.67
C ARG A 61 -47.61 19.38 -4.19
N ARG A 62 -46.46 19.57 -4.84
CA ARG A 62 -46.33 19.30 -6.28
C ARG A 62 -45.87 17.85 -6.51
N PRO A 63 -46.69 16.96 -7.09
CA PRO A 63 -46.20 15.68 -7.59
C PRO A 63 -45.32 15.96 -8.81
N ASP A 64 -44.03 15.65 -8.71
CA ASP A 64 -43.12 15.77 -9.84
C ASP A 64 -43.60 14.89 -11.00
N ALA A 65 -43.83 15.55 -12.13
CA ALA A 65 -44.16 14.93 -13.39
C ALA A 65 -42.96 14.11 -13.90
N ALA A 66 -43.18 12.79 -13.97
CA ALA A 66 -42.65 11.86 -14.96
C ALA A 66 -41.18 12.06 -15.39
N ILE A 67 -40.25 11.53 -14.59
CA ILE A 67 -39.00 11.00 -15.14
C ILE A 67 -39.36 9.66 -15.79
N ARG A 68 -39.36 9.63 -17.13
CA ARG A 68 -39.43 8.41 -17.93
C ARG A 68 -38.30 7.48 -17.48
N GLY A 69 -38.67 6.38 -16.82
CA GLY A 69 -37.76 5.29 -16.53
C GLY A 69 -37.21 4.70 -17.83
N PRO A 70 -35.98 4.15 -17.82
CA PRO A 70 -35.50 3.39 -18.96
C PRO A 70 -36.45 2.21 -19.19
N LEU A 71 -36.83 1.98 -20.45
CA LEU A 71 -37.60 0.82 -20.88
C LEU A 71 -37.00 -0.44 -20.25
N ALA A 72 -37.85 -1.23 -19.59
CA ALA A 72 -37.56 -2.60 -19.27
C ALA A 72 -37.31 -3.34 -20.60
N ILE A 73 -36.04 -3.59 -20.91
CA ILE A 73 -35.67 -4.55 -21.94
C ILE A 73 -35.91 -5.91 -21.27
N ASN A 74 -37.00 -6.57 -21.67
CA ASN A 74 -37.19 -8.00 -21.45
C ASN A 74 -36.04 -8.72 -22.14
N LEU A 75 -34.99 -9.04 -21.38
CA LEU A 75 -34.02 -10.06 -21.77
C LEU A 75 -34.73 -11.41 -21.66
N THR A 76 -35.38 -11.80 -22.75
CA THR A 76 -35.73 -13.20 -22.99
C THR A 76 -34.45 -14.02 -22.91
N LEU A 77 -34.37 -14.91 -21.91
CA LEU A 77 -33.57 -16.12 -22.04
C LEU A 77 -34.12 -16.84 -23.26
N ASP A 78 -33.40 -16.80 -24.37
CA ASP A 78 -33.24 -17.92 -25.31
C ASP A 78 -32.17 -17.55 -26.35
N ASP A 79 -31.37 -18.56 -26.69
CA ASP A 79 -30.32 -18.60 -27.72
C ASP A 79 -28.99 -17.85 -27.49
N VAL A 80 -28.17 -18.42 -26.59
CA VAL A 80 -26.73 -18.58 -26.87
C VAL A 80 -26.41 -20.07 -26.77
N ALA A 81 -26.71 -20.81 -27.84
CA ALA A 81 -26.04 -22.07 -28.15
C ALA A 81 -24.61 -21.75 -28.60
N GLY A 82 -23.78 -21.34 -27.65
CA GLY A 82 -22.33 -21.28 -27.76
C GLY A 82 -21.75 -22.56 -27.18
N THR A 83 -20.78 -23.14 -27.87
CA THR A 83 -19.91 -24.24 -27.47
C THR A 83 -19.68 -24.34 -25.94
N PRO A 84 -19.70 -25.55 -25.35
CA PRO A 84 -19.49 -25.72 -23.92
C PRO A 84 -18.17 -25.06 -23.51
N PRO A 85 -18.13 -24.33 -22.37
CA PRO A 85 -16.90 -23.72 -21.91
C PRO A 85 -15.85 -24.81 -21.74
N ASP A 86 -14.69 -24.58 -22.34
CA ASP A 86 -13.49 -25.36 -22.09
C ASP A 86 -13.31 -25.58 -20.58
N ALA A 87 -12.81 -26.77 -20.23
CA ALA A 87 -12.68 -27.23 -18.85
C ALA A 87 -12.14 -26.13 -17.93
N PRO A 88 -12.65 -26.01 -16.68
CA PRO A 88 -12.20 -24.97 -15.76
C PRO A 88 -10.69 -24.95 -15.68
N ALA A 89 -10.08 -23.79 -15.91
CA ALA A 89 -8.65 -23.57 -15.88
C ALA A 89 -8.03 -24.37 -14.72
N ALA A 90 -7.15 -25.32 -15.02
CA ALA A 90 -6.62 -26.21 -14.01
C ALA A 90 -5.70 -25.45 -13.05
N CYS A 91 -5.87 -25.67 -11.74
CA CYS A 91 -4.92 -25.18 -10.74
C CYS A 91 -3.52 -25.75 -11.04
N ARG A 92 -2.55 -24.87 -11.27
CA ARG A 92 -1.15 -25.23 -11.55
C ARG A 92 -0.34 -25.53 -10.30
N SER A 93 -0.84 -25.10 -9.14
CA SER A 93 -0.26 -25.35 -7.82
C SER A 93 -0.78 -26.65 -7.21
N ARG A 94 -0.06 -27.19 -6.22
CA ARG A 94 -0.59 -28.24 -5.32
C ARG A 94 -1.51 -27.65 -4.23
N ALA A 95 -1.60 -26.32 -4.14
CA ALA A 95 -2.44 -25.64 -3.17
C ALA A 95 -3.92 -25.87 -3.48
N ALA A 96 -4.68 -26.20 -2.44
CA ALA A 96 -6.13 -26.23 -2.42
C ALA A 96 -6.58 -25.27 -1.32
N VAL A 97 -6.99 -24.07 -1.73
CA VAL A 97 -7.22 -22.95 -0.81
C VAL A 97 -8.70 -22.83 -0.51
N TYR A 98 -9.07 -22.94 0.77
CA TYR A 98 -10.39 -22.56 1.24
C TYR A 98 -10.37 -21.12 1.75
N VAL A 99 -11.34 -20.32 1.30
CA VAL A 99 -11.53 -18.94 1.77
C VAL A 99 -12.64 -18.93 2.81
N HIS A 100 -12.30 -18.57 4.06
CA HIS A 100 -13.28 -18.52 5.15
C HIS A 100 -14.38 -17.48 4.88
N SER A 101 -15.62 -17.87 5.13
CA SER A 101 -16.76 -16.95 5.12
C SER A 101 -16.86 -16.23 6.46
N LEU A 102 -16.11 -15.13 6.60
CA LEU A 102 -16.11 -14.32 7.82
C LEU A 102 -17.33 -13.38 7.87
N PRO A 103 -17.81 -13.02 9.09
CA PRO A 103 -18.72 -11.89 9.27
C PRO A 103 -18.20 -10.61 8.60
N SER A 104 -19.09 -9.85 7.96
CA SER A 104 -18.76 -8.68 7.14
C SER A 104 -18.00 -7.58 7.89
N LYS A 105 -18.15 -7.51 9.22
CA LYS A 105 -17.42 -6.59 10.11
C LYS A 105 -15.89 -6.74 10.00
N PHE A 106 -15.41 -7.89 9.56
CA PHE A 106 -13.99 -8.18 9.35
C PHE A 106 -13.49 -7.77 7.96
N ASN A 107 -14.38 -7.46 7.01
CA ASN A 107 -13.99 -7.09 5.64
C ASN A 107 -14.92 -6.08 4.96
N SER A 108 -16.01 -6.51 4.34
CA SER A 108 -16.80 -5.69 3.42
C SER A 108 -17.43 -4.46 4.07
N ASP A 109 -17.70 -4.48 5.38
CA ASP A 109 -18.29 -3.33 6.09
C ASP A 109 -17.36 -2.10 6.12
N PHE A 110 -16.04 -2.30 6.02
CA PHE A 110 -15.09 -1.20 5.88
C PHE A 110 -15.33 -0.39 4.61
N LEU A 111 -15.77 -1.05 3.54
CA LEU A 111 -15.94 -0.43 2.23
C LEU A 111 -17.14 0.52 2.22
N LEU A 112 -18.15 0.27 3.05
CA LEU A 112 -19.31 1.16 3.25
C LEU A 112 -18.91 2.52 3.84
N ARG A 113 -17.75 2.58 4.51
CA ARG A 113 -17.21 3.79 5.13
C ARG A 113 -15.82 4.11 4.59
N CYS A 114 -15.59 3.87 3.31
CA CYS A 114 -14.28 4.04 2.66
C CYS A 114 -13.64 5.43 2.88
N ARG A 115 -14.44 6.50 3.02
CA ARG A 115 -13.94 7.87 3.29
C ARG A 115 -13.29 8.03 4.66
N SER A 116 -13.63 7.17 5.62
CA SER A 116 -13.09 7.22 7.00
C SER A 116 -12.00 6.19 7.25
N LEU A 117 -11.56 5.44 6.24
CA LEU A 117 -10.53 4.42 6.42
C LEU A 117 -9.11 5.00 6.56
N ASN A 118 -8.89 6.25 6.15
CA ASN A 118 -7.61 6.91 6.29
C ASN A 118 -7.81 8.39 6.56
N ILE A 119 -7.05 8.94 7.51
CA ILE A 119 -7.20 10.33 7.94
C ILE A 119 -6.59 11.35 6.97
N TYR A 120 -5.78 10.89 6.02
CA TYR A 120 -5.06 11.71 5.03
C TYR A 120 -5.59 11.51 3.60
N THR A 121 -6.41 10.48 3.35
CA THR A 121 -6.76 10.07 1.99
C THR A 121 -8.18 9.52 1.94
N ASP A 122 -9.00 10.03 1.01
CA ASP A 122 -10.26 9.37 0.66
C ASP A 122 -9.93 8.01 0.01
N MET A 123 -10.24 6.91 0.70
CA MET A 123 -9.92 5.57 0.21
C MET A 123 -10.95 5.06 -0.81
N CYS A 124 -12.10 5.71 -1.00
CA CYS A 124 -13.16 5.23 -1.90
C CYS A 124 -12.70 4.98 -3.35
N PRO A 125 -11.89 5.86 -3.98
CA PRO A 125 -11.33 5.59 -5.30
C PRO A 125 -10.46 4.33 -5.36
N TYR A 126 -9.77 4.00 -4.26
CA TYR A 126 -8.76 2.94 -4.19
C TYR A 126 -9.33 1.56 -3.84
N VAL A 127 -10.45 1.51 -3.12
CA VAL A 127 -11.16 0.26 -2.82
C VAL A 127 -12.05 -0.22 -3.97
N SER A 128 -12.25 0.63 -4.99
CA SER A 128 -12.99 0.27 -6.21
C SER A 128 -12.29 -0.83 -7.01
N ASN A 129 -13.00 -1.46 -7.95
CA ASN A 129 -12.50 -2.57 -8.77
C ASN A 129 -11.84 -3.67 -7.91
N ARG A 130 -12.50 -4.03 -6.79
CA ARG A 130 -12.04 -5.03 -5.83
C ARG A 130 -10.62 -4.79 -5.30
N GLY A 131 -10.27 -3.52 -5.08
CA GLY A 131 -8.99 -3.10 -4.53
C GLY A 131 -7.93 -2.71 -5.56
N LEU A 132 -8.20 -2.85 -6.87
CA LEU A 132 -7.29 -2.32 -7.89
C LEU A 132 -7.32 -0.79 -7.96
N GLY A 133 -8.42 -0.16 -7.54
CA GLY A 133 -8.62 1.27 -7.65
C GLY A 133 -9.19 1.70 -9.00
N ARG A 134 -9.20 3.00 -9.29
CA ARG A 134 -9.77 3.52 -10.56
C ARG A 134 -8.89 3.13 -11.75
N PRO A 135 -9.46 2.75 -12.90
CA PRO A 135 -8.68 2.57 -14.12
C PRO A 135 -7.95 3.86 -14.48
N ILE A 136 -6.74 3.72 -15.01
CA ILE A 136 -5.93 4.83 -15.51
C ILE A 136 -5.55 4.58 -16.97
N PRO A 137 -5.21 5.63 -17.73
CA PRO A 137 -4.69 5.45 -19.09
C PRO A 137 -3.47 4.53 -19.12
N PRO A 138 -3.26 3.78 -20.21
CA PRO A 138 -2.08 2.95 -20.38
C PRO A 138 -0.78 3.73 -20.18
N VAL A 139 0.09 3.20 -19.32
CA VAL A 139 1.41 3.78 -19.09
C VAL A 139 2.35 3.38 -20.24
N GLY A 140 3.12 4.34 -20.75
CA GLY A 140 4.05 4.10 -21.86
C GLY A 140 3.37 3.78 -23.21
N GLY A 141 2.07 4.04 -23.34
CA GLY A 141 1.30 3.70 -24.54
C GLY A 141 1.02 2.19 -24.69
N VAL A 142 1.39 1.37 -23.69
CA VAL A 142 1.16 -0.07 -23.70
C VAL A 142 -0.19 -0.38 -23.08
N GLY A 143 -1.22 -0.35 -23.92
CA GLY A 143 -2.52 -0.90 -23.60
C GLY A 143 -2.75 -2.15 -24.46
N GLY A 144 -3.18 -3.25 -23.84
CA GLY A 144 -3.91 -4.27 -24.61
C GLY A 144 -5.13 -3.60 -25.28
N GLY A 145 -5.67 -4.20 -26.34
CA GLY A 145 -6.81 -3.68 -27.11
C GLY A 145 -8.11 -3.41 -26.34
N GLY A 146 -8.10 -3.46 -25.00
CA GLY A 146 -9.20 -3.14 -24.09
C GLY A 146 -8.87 -2.21 -22.93
N GLY A 147 -7.69 -1.57 -22.84
CA GLY A 147 -7.41 -0.50 -21.86
C GLY A 147 -7.58 -0.86 -20.37
N GLY A 148 -7.58 -2.15 -20.02
CA GLY A 148 -8.07 -2.65 -18.72
C GLY A 148 -7.02 -3.15 -17.72
N SER A 149 -5.73 -2.98 -17.99
CA SER A 149 -4.66 -3.56 -17.15
C SER A 149 -4.01 -2.55 -16.19
N TRP A 150 -4.41 -1.28 -16.22
CA TRP A 150 -3.75 -0.21 -15.46
C TRP A 150 -4.72 0.46 -14.50
N PHE A 151 -4.33 0.56 -13.24
CA PHE A 151 -5.17 1.12 -12.18
C PHE A 151 -4.36 2.02 -11.24
N ALA A 152 -5.05 2.99 -10.64
CA ALA A 152 -4.53 3.83 -9.56
C ALA A 152 -4.47 3.04 -8.25
N THR A 153 -3.75 1.92 -8.23
CA THR A 153 -3.67 0.99 -7.09
C THR A 153 -3.02 1.67 -5.90
N HIS A 154 -3.61 1.53 -4.71
CA HIS A 154 -3.03 2.07 -3.48
C HIS A 154 -2.03 1.09 -2.87
N GLN A 155 -0.90 1.60 -2.38
CA GLN A 155 0.18 0.74 -1.84
C GLN A 155 -0.24 -0.14 -0.65
N PHE A 156 -1.27 0.28 0.10
CA PHE A 156 -1.72 -0.42 1.32
C PHE A 156 -2.99 -1.26 1.15
N ILE A 157 -3.23 -1.81 -0.06
CA ILE A 157 -4.49 -2.48 -0.41
C ILE A 157 -4.33 -3.98 -0.73
N ALA A 158 -3.13 -4.54 -0.51
CA ALA A 158 -2.79 -5.91 -0.93
C ALA A 158 -3.78 -6.96 -0.41
N GLU A 159 -4.27 -6.81 0.82
CA GLU A 159 -5.27 -7.73 1.42
C GLU A 159 -6.58 -7.83 0.62
N MET A 160 -7.05 -6.73 0.02
CA MET A 160 -8.25 -6.77 -0.84
C MET A 160 -7.95 -7.41 -2.20
N ILE A 161 -6.82 -7.07 -2.82
CA ILE A 161 -6.43 -7.64 -4.12
C ILE A 161 -6.23 -9.15 -4.00
N PHE A 162 -5.54 -9.59 -2.95
CA PHE A 162 -5.31 -11.00 -2.68
C PHE A 162 -6.62 -11.74 -2.43
N HIS A 163 -7.52 -11.17 -1.63
CA HIS A 163 -8.86 -11.74 -1.41
C HIS A 163 -9.63 -11.87 -2.73
N ALA A 164 -9.70 -10.80 -3.52
CA ALA A 164 -10.42 -10.80 -4.78
C ALA A 164 -9.84 -11.78 -5.80
N ARG A 165 -8.51 -11.93 -5.85
CA ARG A 165 -7.82 -12.94 -6.67
C ARG A 165 -8.15 -14.35 -6.21
N LEU A 166 -8.04 -14.64 -4.92
CA LEU A 166 -8.38 -15.95 -4.35
C LEU A 166 -9.83 -16.34 -4.62
N GLU A 167 -10.76 -15.39 -4.61
CA GLU A 167 -12.17 -15.69 -4.80
C GLU A 167 -12.47 -16.34 -6.18
N ASN A 168 -11.70 -15.99 -7.20
CA ASN A 168 -11.81 -16.51 -8.56
C ASN A 168 -10.61 -17.41 -8.95
N HIS A 169 -9.74 -17.75 -8.00
CA HIS A 169 -8.51 -18.47 -8.31
C HIS A 169 -8.80 -19.93 -8.70
N PRO A 170 -8.13 -20.49 -9.72
CA PRO A 170 -8.23 -21.91 -10.09
C PRO A 170 -8.01 -22.89 -8.93
N CYS A 171 -7.16 -22.50 -7.98
CA CYS A 171 -6.82 -23.31 -6.80
C CYS A 171 -7.79 -23.17 -5.62
N ARG A 172 -8.86 -22.36 -5.75
CA ARG A 172 -9.87 -22.22 -4.69
C ARG A 172 -10.75 -23.47 -4.64
N VAL A 173 -10.91 -24.04 -3.45
CA VAL A 173 -11.88 -25.09 -3.18
C VAL A 173 -13.06 -24.57 -2.35
N ARG A 174 -14.25 -25.14 -2.59
CA ARG A 174 -15.48 -24.80 -1.85
C ARG A 174 -15.73 -25.70 -0.64
N ASP A 175 -15.15 -26.89 -0.65
CA ASP A 175 -15.24 -27.85 0.45
C ASP A 175 -13.96 -27.74 1.31
N PRO A 176 -14.07 -27.36 2.60
CA PRO A 176 -12.91 -27.26 3.48
C PRO A 176 -12.21 -28.60 3.72
N ALA A 177 -12.88 -29.75 3.54
CA ALA A 177 -12.26 -31.07 3.68
C ALA A 177 -11.19 -31.34 2.60
N ARG A 178 -11.30 -30.67 1.45
CA ARG A 178 -10.36 -30.78 0.32
C ARG A 178 -9.22 -29.76 0.38
N ALA A 179 -9.23 -28.86 1.37
CA ALA A 179 -8.28 -27.76 1.46
C ALA A 179 -7.02 -28.16 2.25
N ASN A 180 -5.86 -27.71 1.78
CA ASN A 180 -4.60 -27.78 2.52
C ASN A 180 -4.16 -26.40 3.06
N LEU A 181 -4.78 -25.31 2.59
CA LEU A 181 -4.58 -23.95 3.10
C LEU A 181 -5.92 -23.26 3.37
N PHE A 182 -5.99 -22.48 4.45
CA PHE A 182 -7.17 -21.73 4.86
C PHE A 182 -6.88 -20.22 4.91
N TYR A 183 -7.44 -19.47 3.98
CA TYR A 183 -7.33 -18.02 3.97
C TYR A 183 -8.36 -17.38 4.91
N VAL A 184 -7.89 -16.47 5.76
CA VAL A 184 -8.72 -15.63 6.64
C VAL A 184 -8.83 -14.22 6.02
N PRO A 185 -9.94 -13.87 5.34
CA PRO A 185 -10.08 -12.57 4.65
C PRO A 185 -10.40 -11.42 5.61
N PHE A 186 -9.44 -11.06 6.47
CA PHE A 186 -9.53 -9.91 7.37
C PHE A 186 -8.85 -8.68 6.77
N TYR A 187 -9.57 -7.56 6.62
CA TYR A 187 -9.02 -6.31 6.11
C TYR A 187 -8.37 -5.48 7.24
N ALA A 188 -7.34 -6.07 7.83
CA ALA A 188 -6.64 -5.55 9.00
C ALA A 188 -5.97 -4.20 8.73
N GLY A 189 -5.39 -4.00 7.54
CA GLY A 189 -4.73 -2.76 7.16
C GLY A 189 -5.69 -1.58 7.02
N LEU A 190 -6.89 -1.84 6.48
CA LEU A 190 -7.97 -0.85 6.44
C LEU A 190 -8.46 -0.51 7.86
N TYR A 191 -8.66 -1.51 8.70
CA TYR A 191 -9.05 -1.30 10.10
C TYR A 191 -8.01 -0.48 10.86
N ALA A 192 -6.74 -0.91 10.84
CA ALA A 192 -5.63 -0.21 11.48
C ALA A 192 -5.56 1.26 11.07
N SER A 193 -5.68 1.53 9.76
CA SER A 193 -5.65 2.90 9.23
C SER A 193 -6.80 3.77 9.75
N SER A 194 -7.98 3.18 9.94
CA SER A 194 -9.17 3.89 10.47
C SER A 194 -9.04 4.24 11.96
N MET A 195 -8.16 3.53 12.68
CA MET A 195 -8.01 3.64 14.13
C MET A 195 -6.80 4.47 14.56
N PHE A 196 -6.05 5.10 13.65
CA PHE A 196 -4.86 5.89 14.00
C PHE A 196 -5.11 7.10 14.91
N ARG A 197 -6.35 7.58 15.03
CA ARG A 197 -6.73 8.66 15.96
C ARG A 197 -7.32 8.16 17.28
N GLU A 198 -7.56 6.86 17.40
CA GLU A 198 -8.10 6.27 18.61
C GLU A 198 -7.03 6.23 19.71
N LEU A 199 -7.36 6.71 20.89
CA LEU A 199 -6.45 6.75 22.03
C LEU A 199 -6.57 5.49 22.90
N SER A 200 -7.74 4.86 22.88
CA SER A 200 -7.99 3.62 23.62
C SER A 200 -7.31 2.43 22.93
N LEU A 201 -6.23 1.93 23.52
CA LEU A 201 -5.55 0.72 23.05
C LEU A 201 -6.50 -0.50 22.97
N PRO A 202 -7.38 -0.76 23.97
CA PRO A 202 -8.38 -1.81 23.82
C PRO A 202 -9.32 -1.61 22.63
N ALA A 203 -9.72 -0.36 22.33
CA ALA A 203 -10.59 -0.10 21.19
C ALA A 203 -9.89 -0.38 19.85
N ARG A 204 -8.60 -0.07 19.75
CA ARG A 204 -7.75 -0.38 18.59
C ARG A 204 -7.56 -1.87 18.37
N ASP A 205 -7.55 -2.65 19.44
CA ASP A 205 -7.33 -4.09 19.42
C ASP A 205 -8.62 -4.90 19.29
N ALA A 206 -9.78 -4.32 19.63
CA ALA A 206 -11.04 -5.02 19.80
C ALA A 206 -11.40 -5.94 18.64
N LEU A 207 -11.30 -5.45 17.39
CA LEU A 207 -11.67 -6.26 16.24
C LEU A 207 -10.66 -7.37 15.94
N ALA A 208 -9.38 -7.16 16.24
CA ALA A 208 -8.35 -8.18 16.09
C ALA A 208 -8.54 -9.32 17.10
N VAL A 209 -8.92 -9.00 18.34
CA VAL A 209 -9.26 -9.97 19.38
C VAL A 209 -10.52 -10.77 18.99
N ASP A 210 -11.58 -10.08 18.58
CA ASP A 210 -12.83 -10.68 18.11
C ASP A 210 -12.58 -11.63 16.91
N LEU A 211 -11.73 -11.24 15.96
CA LEU A 211 -11.30 -12.12 14.87
C LEU A 211 -10.61 -13.38 15.38
N ALA A 212 -9.65 -13.24 16.31
CA ALA A 212 -8.91 -14.36 16.84
C ALA A 212 -9.85 -15.36 17.55
N GLU A 213 -10.81 -14.88 18.34
CA GLU A 213 -11.84 -15.71 18.97
C GLU A 213 -12.73 -16.39 17.92
N HIS A 214 -13.19 -15.64 16.93
CA HIS A 214 -14.03 -16.16 15.85
C HIS A 214 -13.33 -17.28 15.07
N VAL A 215 -12.10 -17.05 14.59
CA VAL A 215 -11.35 -18.03 13.79
C VAL A 215 -11.05 -19.29 14.59
N GLN A 216 -10.68 -19.17 15.88
CA GLN A 216 -10.45 -20.33 16.74
C GLN A 216 -11.70 -21.17 16.99
N SER A 217 -12.90 -20.57 16.86
CA SER A 217 -14.17 -21.30 16.99
C SER A 217 -14.49 -22.19 15.77
N LEU A 218 -13.85 -21.94 14.61
CA LEU A 218 -14.14 -22.65 13.37
C LEU A 218 -13.63 -24.11 13.43
N PRO A 219 -14.39 -25.11 12.93
CA PRO A 219 -13.94 -26.50 12.93
C PRO A 219 -12.59 -26.73 12.23
N ALA A 220 -12.35 -26.01 11.12
CA ALA A 220 -11.10 -26.08 10.36
C ALA A 220 -9.87 -25.71 11.20
N TRP A 221 -10.00 -24.79 12.16
CA TRP A 221 -8.91 -24.38 13.04
C TRP A 221 -8.35 -25.55 13.85
N ARG A 222 -9.23 -26.41 14.37
CA ARG A 222 -8.86 -27.53 15.25
C ARG A 222 -8.02 -28.60 14.55
N ARG A 223 -8.00 -28.62 13.21
CA ARG A 223 -7.25 -29.61 12.43
C ARG A 223 -5.74 -29.52 12.64
N ARG A 224 -5.20 -28.29 12.61
CA ARG A 224 -3.75 -28.03 12.78
C ARG A 224 -3.45 -26.86 13.71
N GLY A 225 -4.42 -26.46 14.54
CA GLY A 225 -4.28 -25.36 15.49
C GLY A 225 -3.89 -24.03 14.85
N GLY A 226 -4.33 -23.78 13.61
CA GLY A 226 -4.03 -22.58 12.85
C GLY A 226 -2.82 -22.60 11.93
N ARG A 227 -1.98 -23.64 11.98
CA ARG A 227 -0.74 -23.72 11.16
C ARG A 227 -0.98 -23.74 9.66
N ASP A 228 -2.14 -24.23 9.23
CA ASP A 228 -2.60 -24.23 7.84
C ASP A 228 -3.45 -23.00 7.49
N HIS A 229 -3.56 -22.03 8.40
CA HIS A 229 -4.28 -20.79 8.18
C HIS A 229 -3.31 -19.65 7.86
N PHE A 230 -3.75 -18.71 7.04
CA PHE A 230 -2.97 -17.52 6.73
C PHE A 230 -3.79 -16.24 6.59
N LEU A 231 -3.13 -15.12 6.89
CA LEU A 231 -3.63 -13.75 6.75
C LEU A 231 -2.83 -13.02 5.67
N VAL A 232 -3.44 -11.99 5.09
CA VAL A 232 -2.76 -11.04 4.20
C VAL A 232 -2.98 -9.64 4.75
N LEU A 233 -1.91 -8.88 4.92
CA LEU A 233 -1.92 -7.52 5.44
C LEU A 233 -1.44 -6.56 4.36
N GLY A 234 -2.30 -5.60 4.01
CA GLY A 234 -1.96 -4.52 3.09
C GLY A 234 -0.92 -3.55 3.65
N ARG A 235 -0.67 -3.57 4.96
CA ARG A 235 0.25 -2.68 5.66
C ARG A 235 1.43 -3.42 6.26
N THR A 236 2.46 -2.66 6.63
CA THR A 236 3.67 -3.19 7.25
C THR A 236 3.37 -3.86 8.58
N ALA A 237 4.12 -4.91 8.93
CA ALA A 237 3.99 -5.60 10.22
C ALA A 237 4.13 -4.65 11.42
N TRP A 238 4.89 -3.56 11.28
CA TRP A 238 5.05 -2.54 12.31
C TRP A 238 3.72 -1.95 12.77
N ASP A 239 2.75 -1.79 11.87
CA ASP A 239 1.41 -1.28 12.19
C ASP A 239 0.59 -2.24 13.07
N PHE A 240 1.05 -3.47 13.30
CA PHE A 240 0.33 -4.52 14.02
C PHE A 240 1.14 -5.12 15.19
N LEU A 241 2.27 -4.49 15.52
CA LEU A 241 3.17 -4.89 16.61
C LEU A 241 3.26 -3.75 17.62
N ARG A 242 2.70 -3.96 18.81
CA ARG A 242 2.83 -3.01 19.92
C ARG A 242 3.77 -3.60 20.96
N LEU A 243 5.05 -3.21 20.89
CA LEU A 243 6.14 -3.72 21.73
C LEU A 243 5.92 -3.37 23.20
N SER A 244 5.18 -4.22 23.91
CA SER A 244 4.75 -4.06 25.31
C SER A 244 3.91 -2.81 25.56
N ASN A 245 2.94 -2.87 26.48
CA ASN A 245 2.21 -1.68 26.95
C ASN A 245 3.09 -0.72 27.79
N GLN A 246 4.42 -0.84 27.70
CA GLN A 246 5.41 -0.15 28.54
C GLN A 246 6.46 0.61 27.71
N GLY A 247 6.27 0.73 26.40
CA GLY A 247 7.15 1.49 25.49
C GLY A 247 6.39 2.51 24.64
N PRO A 248 7.11 3.28 23.78
CA PRO A 248 6.47 4.13 22.78
C PRO A 248 5.58 3.28 21.87
N ASP A 249 4.38 3.75 21.59
CA ASP A 249 3.44 3.07 20.71
C ASP A 249 3.89 3.21 19.25
N PHE A 250 4.43 2.12 18.69
CA PHE A 250 4.95 2.07 17.32
C PHE A 250 3.97 1.45 16.31
N GLY A 251 2.82 0.91 16.74
CA GLY A 251 1.94 0.11 15.89
C GLY A 251 0.46 0.36 16.16
N ALA A 252 -0.37 0.36 15.11
CA ALA A 252 -1.81 0.64 15.16
C ALA A 252 -2.60 -0.31 16.07
N ASN A 253 -2.26 -1.60 16.14
CA ASN A 253 -2.91 -2.55 17.06
C ASN A 253 -1.95 -3.71 17.40
N SER A 254 -2.43 -4.66 18.20
CA SER A 254 -1.66 -5.83 18.66
C SER A 254 -1.94 -7.13 17.90
N LEU A 255 -2.49 -7.07 16.68
CA LEU A 255 -2.91 -8.28 15.91
C LEU A 255 -1.81 -9.34 15.80
N LEU A 256 -0.56 -8.95 15.51
CA LEU A 256 0.55 -9.90 15.34
C LEU A 256 1.09 -10.46 16.67
N ASP A 257 0.69 -9.88 17.79
CA ASP A 257 1.03 -10.37 19.12
C ASP A 257 0.00 -11.38 19.66
N LEU A 258 -1.15 -11.52 19.02
CA LEU A 258 -2.19 -12.47 19.44
C LEU A 258 -1.72 -13.92 19.27
N PRO A 259 -1.88 -14.81 20.28
CA PRO A 259 -1.44 -16.20 20.19
C PRO A 259 -2.00 -16.97 18.99
N ALA A 260 -3.27 -16.75 18.64
CA ALA A 260 -3.87 -17.37 17.47
C ALA A 260 -3.16 -16.95 16.18
N VAL A 261 -2.87 -15.65 16.00
CA VAL A 261 -2.21 -15.13 14.80
C VAL A 261 -0.76 -15.60 14.71
N ARG A 262 -0.07 -15.76 15.85
CA ARG A 262 1.30 -16.34 15.89
C ARG A 262 1.36 -17.79 15.41
N ASN A 263 0.25 -18.52 15.48
CA ASN A 263 0.13 -19.88 14.93
C ASN A 263 -0.20 -19.91 13.43
N MET A 264 -0.62 -18.79 12.84
CA MET A 264 -0.90 -18.67 11.40
C MET A 264 0.34 -18.16 10.65
N SER A 265 0.40 -18.39 9.34
CA SER A 265 1.30 -17.64 8.46
C SER A 265 0.71 -16.24 8.16
N VAL A 266 1.54 -15.21 8.13
CA VAL A 266 1.11 -13.84 7.84
C VAL A 266 1.87 -13.31 6.64
N LEU A 267 1.14 -13.04 5.55
CA LEU A 267 1.66 -12.32 4.40
C LEU A 267 1.52 -10.82 4.64
N THR A 268 2.58 -10.05 4.47
CA THR A 268 2.57 -8.60 4.69
C THR A 268 3.49 -7.89 3.72
N VAL A 269 3.15 -6.66 3.34
CA VAL A 269 3.98 -5.87 2.41
C VAL A 269 5.37 -5.54 2.98
N GLU A 270 5.55 -5.61 4.31
CA GLU A 270 6.88 -5.57 4.96
C GLU A 270 6.82 -6.32 6.29
N ARG A 271 7.63 -7.37 6.44
CA ARG A 271 7.73 -8.13 7.69
C ARG A 271 8.70 -7.48 8.68
N GLN A 272 8.52 -7.80 9.95
CA GLN A 272 9.50 -7.50 10.98
C GLN A 272 10.68 -8.49 10.84
N PRO A 273 11.91 -8.03 10.52
CA PRO A 273 12.94 -8.93 10.03
C PRO A 273 13.58 -9.84 11.09
N TRP A 274 13.42 -9.52 12.38
CA TRP A 274 14.20 -10.12 13.48
C TRP A 274 13.44 -11.20 14.27
N THR A 275 12.19 -10.93 14.64
CA THR A 275 11.31 -11.76 15.47
C THR A 275 10.02 -12.18 14.75
N GLY A 276 9.72 -11.64 13.57
CA GLY A 276 8.57 -12.03 12.74
C GLY A 276 8.79 -13.34 12.00
N SER A 277 8.90 -14.47 12.71
CA SER A 277 9.20 -15.78 12.14
C SER A 277 8.06 -16.39 11.31
N ASN A 278 6.81 -16.06 11.65
CA ASN A 278 5.61 -16.47 10.91
C ASN A 278 5.16 -15.42 9.87
N GLN A 279 5.98 -14.39 9.62
CA GLN A 279 5.68 -13.30 8.71
C GLN A 279 6.49 -13.45 7.42
N HIS A 280 5.86 -13.20 6.28
CA HIS A 280 6.45 -13.34 4.96
C HIS A 280 6.15 -12.10 4.12
N GLY A 281 7.20 -11.53 3.52
CA GLY A 281 7.07 -10.34 2.68
C GLY A 281 6.40 -10.68 1.34
N ILE A 282 5.37 -9.94 0.99
CA ILE A 282 4.75 -9.94 -0.34
C ILE A 282 5.01 -8.62 -1.08
N PRO A 283 5.08 -8.59 -2.42
CA PRO A 283 5.25 -7.38 -3.18
C PRO A 283 4.22 -6.33 -2.80
N TYR A 284 4.65 -5.08 -2.67
CA TYR A 284 3.69 -3.98 -2.65
C TYR A 284 2.94 -3.95 -3.99
N PRO A 285 1.60 -3.80 -4.00
CA PRO A 285 0.85 -3.67 -5.24
C PRO A 285 1.32 -2.46 -6.06
N SER A 286 1.64 -2.71 -7.33
CA SER A 286 1.93 -1.65 -8.31
C SER A 286 0.67 -1.34 -9.16
N TYR A 287 0.82 -0.56 -10.22
CA TYR A 287 -0.29 -0.03 -11.03
C TYR A 287 -0.78 -0.99 -12.13
N PHE A 288 0.02 -2.01 -12.45
CA PHE A 288 -0.23 -2.94 -13.55
C PHE A 288 -0.86 -4.24 -13.03
N HIS A 289 -1.98 -4.62 -13.62
CA HIS A 289 -2.80 -5.78 -13.27
C HIS A 289 -3.30 -6.48 -14.55
N PRO A 290 -2.43 -7.26 -15.23
CA PRO A 290 -2.78 -7.91 -16.48
C PRO A 290 -3.83 -9.00 -16.27
N SER A 291 -4.71 -9.16 -17.26
CA SER A 291 -5.69 -10.24 -17.31
C SER A 291 -5.23 -11.39 -18.20
N THR A 292 -4.23 -11.18 -19.06
CA THR A 292 -3.79 -12.17 -20.05
C THR A 292 -2.27 -12.22 -20.18
N SER A 293 -1.74 -13.35 -20.70
CA SER A 293 -0.33 -13.49 -21.02
C SER A 293 0.14 -12.45 -22.06
N ALA A 294 -0.71 -12.11 -23.02
CA ALA A 294 -0.39 -11.14 -24.06
C ALA A 294 -0.16 -9.72 -23.48
N GLU A 295 -0.98 -9.29 -22.53
CA GLU A 295 -0.77 -8.00 -21.84
C GLU A 295 0.55 -7.99 -21.05
N MET A 296 0.84 -9.08 -20.33
CA MET A 296 2.10 -9.25 -19.60
C MET A 296 3.31 -9.20 -20.55
N GLN A 297 3.25 -9.92 -21.67
CA GLN A 297 4.32 -9.96 -22.67
C GLN A 297 4.50 -8.59 -23.34
N ALA A 298 3.41 -7.91 -23.68
CA ALA A 298 3.46 -6.58 -24.27
C ALA A 298 4.16 -5.58 -23.34
N TRP A 299 3.84 -5.59 -22.04
CA TRP A 299 4.54 -4.75 -21.07
C TRP A 299 6.01 -5.10 -20.92
N ARG A 300 6.34 -6.39 -20.79
CA ARG A 300 7.74 -6.86 -20.71
C ARG A 300 8.55 -6.48 -21.94
N GLN A 301 7.96 -6.57 -23.13
CA GLN A 301 8.60 -6.16 -24.38
C GLN A 301 8.83 -4.65 -24.39
N HIS A 302 7.84 -3.84 -24.04
CA HIS A 302 7.98 -2.40 -23.96
C HIS A 302 9.12 -1.97 -23.01
N VAL A 303 9.17 -2.52 -21.80
CA VAL A 303 10.26 -2.17 -20.86
C VAL A 303 11.60 -2.76 -21.26
N THR A 304 11.64 -3.77 -22.15
CA THR A 304 12.87 -4.28 -22.78
C THR A 304 13.38 -3.29 -23.81
N ASP A 305 12.50 -2.76 -24.64
CA ASP A 305 12.83 -1.87 -25.75
C ASP A 305 12.99 -0.40 -25.32
N SER A 306 12.59 -0.05 -24.10
CA SER A 306 12.70 1.31 -23.57
C SER A 306 14.16 1.80 -23.55
N ASP A 307 14.36 3.00 -24.12
CA ASP A 307 15.61 3.76 -24.06
C ASP A 307 15.90 4.24 -22.63
N ARG A 308 17.16 4.17 -22.22
CA ARG A 308 17.61 4.53 -20.86
C ARG A 308 18.73 5.57 -20.87
N PRO A 309 18.40 6.85 -21.14
CA PRO A 309 19.38 7.92 -21.20
C PRO A 309 20.00 8.23 -19.83
N HIS A 310 19.27 8.03 -18.74
CA HIS A 310 19.76 8.31 -17.39
C HIS A 310 20.52 7.11 -16.82
N LEU A 311 21.67 7.36 -16.20
CA LEU A 311 22.40 6.32 -15.47
C LEU A 311 21.57 5.87 -14.27
N PHE A 312 21.03 6.81 -13.52
CA PHE A 312 20.23 6.51 -12.34
C PHE A 312 19.11 7.51 -12.11
N SER A 313 18.17 7.17 -11.23
CA SER A 313 17.15 8.12 -10.78
C SER A 313 16.84 7.97 -9.30
N PHE A 314 16.38 9.07 -8.72
CA PHE A 314 15.79 9.08 -7.39
C PHE A 314 14.42 9.74 -7.41
N ILE A 315 13.43 8.99 -6.93
CA ILE A 315 12.06 9.49 -6.70
C ILE A 315 11.86 9.47 -5.18
N GLY A 316 11.79 10.62 -4.54
CA GLY A 316 11.70 10.69 -3.09
C GLY A 316 11.70 12.11 -2.53
N GLY A 317 11.23 12.26 -1.29
CA GLY A 317 11.25 13.54 -0.57
C GLY A 317 12.27 13.54 0.56
N PRO A 318 12.78 14.73 0.97
CA PRO A 318 13.63 14.85 2.14
C PRO A 318 12.85 14.45 3.41
N ARG A 319 13.53 13.90 4.40
CA ARG A 319 12.92 13.53 5.69
C ARG A 319 13.79 14.05 6.83
N LYS A 320 13.23 14.97 7.63
CA LYS A 320 13.86 15.44 8.87
C LYS A 320 13.55 14.43 9.98
N GLY A 321 14.54 13.70 10.45
CA GLY A 321 14.41 12.78 11.57
C GLY A 321 15.61 11.85 11.72
N PRO A 322 15.96 11.41 12.94
CA PRO A 322 17.05 10.45 13.14
C PRO A 322 16.69 9.09 12.53
N GLY A 323 17.70 8.34 12.07
CA GLY A 323 17.56 6.94 11.65
C GLY A 323 17.52 6.70 10.14
N LYS A 324 16.74 5.70 9.71
CA LYS A 324 16.83 5.01 8.40
C LYS A 324 16.56 5.89 7.17
N ALA A 325 15.89 7.03 7.33
CA ALA A 325 15.59 7.95 6.24
C ALA A 325 16.63 9.07 6.06
N ALA A 326 17.64 9.14 6.94
CA ALA A 326 18.59 10.26 6.98
C ALA A 326 19.45 10.37 5.71
N ILE A 327 19.77 9.25 5.04
CA ILE A 327 20.55 9.27 3.80
C ILE A 327 19.80 9.91 2.61
N ARG A 328 18.48 10.14 2.71
CA ARG A 328 17.69 10.70 1.59
C ARG A 328 18.12 12.10 1.21
N GLU A 329 18.63 12.89 2.15
CA GLU A 329 19.18 14.21 1.84
C GLU A 329 20.42 14.10 0.95
N ASP A 330 21.31 13.15 1.22
CA ASP A 330 22.47 12.87 0.38
C ASP A 330 22.08 12.31 -0.99
N LEU A 331 21.04 11.45 -1.07
CA LEU A 331 20.53 10.97 -2.36
C LEU A 331 20.00 12.11 -3.24
N ILE A 332 19.24 13.03 -2.63
CA ILE A 332 18.70 14.20 -3.32
C ILE A 332 19.84 15.10 -3.79
N ARG A 333 20.83 15.34 -2.93
CA ARG A 333 21.99 16.17 -3.25
C ARG A 333 22.84 15.57 -4.38
N GLN A 334 23.36 14.35 -4.22
CA GLN A 334 24.20 13.71 -5.25
C GLN A 334 23.46 13.53 -6.58
N CYS A 335 22.16 13.20 -6.55
CA CYS A 335 21.36 13.13 -7.78
C CYS A 335 21.16 14.51 -8.42
N GLY A 336 20.87 15.55 -7.62
CA GLY A 336 20.71 16.92 -8.13
C GLY A 336 22.00 17.56 -8.67
N GLU A 337 23.15 17.10 -8.21
CA GLU A 337 24.49 17.52 -8.68
C GLU A 337 24.94 16.75 -9.93
N SER A 338 24.30 15.63 -10.26
CA SER A 338 24.67 14.75 -11.37
C SER A 338 23.86 15.05 -12.64
N ALA A 339 24.55 15.31 -13.75
CA ALA A 339 23.93 15.41 -15.08
C ALA A 339 23.41 14.06 -15.62
N ARG A 340 23.70 12.94 -14.94
CA ARG A 340 23.31 11.58 -15.34
C ARG A 340 22.20 11.01 -14.47
N CYS A 341 21.72 11.77 -13.48
CA CYS A 341 20.61 11.41 -12.62
C CYS A 341 19.32 12.13 -13.02
N GLU A 342 18.19 11.40 -13.01
CA GLU A 342 16.86 12.01 -13.07
C GLU A 342 16.28 12.10 -11.65
N LEU A 343 16.02 13.32 -11.18
CA LEU A 343 15.53 13.59 -9.83
C LEU A 343 14.06 13.99 -9.82
N VAL A 344 13.23 13.24 -9.09
CA VAL A 344 11.84 13.61 -8.79
C VAL A 344 11.68 13.82 -7.28
N VAL A 345 11.60 15.08 -6.86
CA VAL A 345 11.42 15.42 -5.45
C VAL A 345 9.94 15.38 -5.06
N CYS A 346 9.60 14.50 -4.12
CA CYS A 346 8.25 14.41 -3.57
C CYS A 346 8.05 15.51 -2.52
N GLN A 347 7.24 16.53 -2.83
CA GLN A 347 6.94 17.61 -1.90
C GLN A 347 5.45 17.62 -1.51
N PRO A 348 5.10 17.98 -0.27
CA PRO A 348 3.70 18.14 0.14
C PRO A 348 2.92 19.16 -0.71
N SER A 349 3.62 20.16 -1.25
CA SER A 349 3.08 21.18 -2.17
C SER A 349 2.78 20.65 -3.58
N SER A 350 3.34 19.50 -3.97
CA SER A 350 3.06 18.83 -5.25
C SER A 350 2.94 17.31 -5.05
N PRO A 351 1.85 16.83 -4.40
CA PRO A 351 1.66 15.41 -4.15
C PRO A 351 1.62 14.58 -5.43
N ALA A 352 1.12 15.16 -6.53
CA ALA A 352 1.00 14.49 -7.83
C ALA A 352 2.36 14.01 -8.37
N ALA A 353 3.46 14.69 -8.05
CA ALA A 353 4.78 14.39 -8.62
C ALA A 353 5.27 12.96 -8.37
N CYS A 354 4.87 12.35 -7.25
CA CYS A 354 5.29 11.00 -6.86
C CYS A 354 4.13 10.00 -6.76
N HIS A 355 2.93 10.44 -7.12
CA HIS A 355 1.72 9.61 -7.08
C HIS A 355 1.08 9.42 -8.45
N GLU A 356 1.54 10.15 -9.47
CA GLU A 356 1.14 9.94 -10.86
C GLU A 356 1.87 8.74 -11.49
N PRO A 357 1.16 7.66 -11.84
CA PRO A 357 1.76 6.40 -12.31
C PRO A 357 2.62 6.57 -13.55
N ALA A 358 2.14 7.32 -14.54
CA ALA A 358 2.82 7.53 -15.81
C ALA A 358 4.17 8.24 -15.62
N ARG A 359 4.22 9.22 -14.73
CA ARG A 359 5.46 9.93 -14.40
C ARG A 359 6.45 9.05 -13.65
N VAL A 360 5.99 8.38 -12.59
CA VAL A 360 6.85 7.52 -11.76
C VAL A 360 7.47 6.39 -12.59
N LEU A 361 6.64 5.65 -13.32
CA LEU A 361 7.11 4.54 -14.14
C LEU A 361 7.91 5.04 -15.36
N GLY A 362 7.58 6.19 -15.94
CA GLY A 362 8.33 6.79 -17.04
C GLY A 362 9.78 7.11 -16.66
N VAL A 363 9.98 7.79 -15.54
CA VAL A 363 11.33 8.08 -15.01
C VAL A 363 12.11 6.80 -14.76
N MET A 364 11.48 5.80 -14.15
CA MET A 364 12.15 4.52 -13.87
C MET A 364 12.46 3.73 -15.16
N ALA A 365 11.56 3.73 -16.14
CA ALA A 365 11.75 3.07 -17.43
C ALA A 365 12.87 3.71 -18.26
N ALA A 366 13.11 5.02 -18.09
CA ALA A 366 14.21 5.77 -18.70
C ALA A 366 15.54 5.72 -17.93
N SER A 367 15.60 5.01 -16.79
CA SER A 367 16.78 4.95 -15.91
C SER A 367 17.41 3.56 -15.89
N ARG A 368 18.73 3.45 -15.85
CA ARG A 368 19.38 2.11 -15.71
C ARG A 368 19.26 1.57 -14.28
N PHE A 369 19.52 2.42 -13.29
CA PHE A 369 19.48 2.11 -11.87
C PHE A 369 18.48 3.00 -11.13
N CYS A 370 17.72 2.44 -10.19
CA CYS A 370 16.70 3.19 -9.44
C CYS A 370 16.99 3.14 -7.95
N LEU A 371 17.23 4.29 -7.34
CA LEU A 371 17.63 4.40 -5.93
C LEU A 371 16.43 4.16 -4.99
N GLN A 372 16.50 3.09 -4.20
CA GLN A 372 15.43 2.61 -3.30
C GLN A 372 15.82 2.75 -1.83
N ALA A 373 16.00 3.99 -1.36
CA ALA A 373 16.29 4.22 0.05
C ALA A 373 15.08 3.92 0.97
N PRO A 374 15.35 3.41 2.19
CA PRO A 374 14.38 3.31 3.27
C PRO A 374 13.67 4.63 3.56
N GLY A 375 12.49 4.55 4.18
CA GLY A 375 11.67 5.69 4.60
C GLY A 375 11.24 5.56 6.05
N ASP A 376 9.93 5.63 6.28
CA ASP A 376 9.34 5.33 7.59
C ASP A 376 9.61 3.88 8.02
N SER A 377 9.74 2.99 7.02
CA SER A 377 10.09 1.58 7.17
C SER A 377 11.21 1.20 6.20
N PHE A 378 11.62 -0.07 6.17
CA PHE A 378 12.77 -0.50 5.36
C PHE A 378 12.50 -0.53 3.86
N THR A 379 11.26 -0.84 3.48
CA THR A 379 10.85 -1.00 2.08
C THR A 379 9.73 -0.02 1.72
N ARG A 380 9.55 0.18 0.42
CA ARG A 380 8.54 1.04 -0.18
C ARG A 380 8.05 0.42 -1.49
N ARG A 381 6.83 0.76 -1.88
CA ARG A 381 6.23 0.36 -3.16
C ARG A 381 7.15 0.55 -4.36
N SER A 382 7.91 1.65 -4.38
CA SER A 382 8.78 1.99 -5.51
C SER A 382 9.89 0.97 -5.78
N ALA A 383 10.25 0.11 -4.81
CA ALA A 383 11.15 -1.01 -5.08
C ALA A 383 10.56 -1.97 -6.11
N PHE A 384 9.24 -2.20 -6.04
CA PHE A 384 8.49 -3.03 -6.98
C PHE A 384 8.12 -2.25 -8.24
N ASP A 385 7.83 -0.95 -8.15
CA ASP A 385 7.65 -0.11 -9.34
C ASP A 385 8.94 -0.07 -10.20
N ALA A 386 10.13 -0.07 -9.57
CA ALA A 386 11.40 -0.14 -10.29
C ALA A 386 11.55 -1.45 -11.07
N VAL A 387 11.23 -2.58 -10.44
CA VAL A 387 11.23 -3.89 -11.12
C VAL A 387 10.19 -3.91 -12.24
N LEU A 388 8.97 -3.40 -12.00
CA LEU A 388 7.91 -3.30 -13.01
C LEU A 388 8.36 -2.46 -14.22
N ALA A 389 9.12 -1.40 -14.00
CA ALA A 389 9.68 -0.54 -15.04
C ALA A 389 10.98 -1.08 -15.67
N GLY A 390 11.45 -2.28 -15.28
CA GLY A 390 12.71 -2.86 -15.76
C GLY A 390 13.97 -2.11 -15.31
N CYS A 391 13.87 -1.29 -14.27
CA CYS A 391 14.98 -0.54 -13.70
C CYS A 391 15.67 -1.36 -12.61
N VAL A 392 17.00 -1.44 -12.64
CA VAL A 392 17.75 -2.22 -11.64
C VAL A 392 17.68 -1.52 -10.28
N PRO A 393 17.07 -2.11 -9.25
CA PRO A 393 16.96 -1.46 -7.95
C PRO A 393 18.32 -1.35 -7.25
N VAL A 394 18.58 -0.19 -6.68
CA VAL A 394 19.74 0.08 -5.80
C VAL A 394 19.22 0.19 -4.38
N PHE A 395 19.59 -0.77 -3.54
CA PHE A 395 19.20 -0.82 -2.14
C PHE A 395 20.27 -0.23 -1.25
N PHE A 396 19.84 0.38 -0.14
CA PHE A 396 20.71 0.97 0.87
C PHE A 396 20.66 0.21 2.21
N SER A 397 19.97 -0.93 2.22
CA SER A 397 19.91 -1.83 3.36
C SER A 397 19.53 -3.22 2.87
N PRO A 398 20.12 -4.30 3.41
CA PRO A 398 19.66 -5.66 3.14
C PRO A 398 18.21 -5.89 3.59
N HIS A 399 17.70 -5.05 4.50
CA HIS A 399 16.33 -5.10 4.97
C HIS A 399 15.30 -4.52 4.01
N THR A 400 15.72 -3.82 2.95
CA THR A 400 14.80 -3.33 1.90
C THR A 400 14.32 -4.46 0.98
N ALA A 401 15.06 -5.57 0.87
CA ALA A 401 14.69 -6.65 -0.06
C ALA A 401 15.01 -8.05 0.47
N TYR A 402 16.28 -8.35 0.72
CA TYR A 402 16.77 -9.73 0.88
C TYR A 402 16.27 -10.43 2.13
N THR A 403 16.04 -9.68 3.21
CA THR A 403 15.44 -10.25 4.43
C THR A 403 13.91 -10.26 4.42
N GLN A 404 13.27 -9.69 3.39
CA GLN A 404 11.83 -9.45 3.32
C GLN A 404 11.14 -10.39 2.33
N TYR A 405 11.61 -10.46 1.08
CA TYR A 405 10.87 -11.02 -0.06
C TYR A 405 11.50 -12.30 -0.63
N ARG A 406 11.98 -13.19 0.25
CA ARG A 406 12.71 -14.41 -0.16
C ARG A 406 11.96 -15.27 -1.17
N TRP A 407 10.63 -15.29 -1.13
CA TRP A 407 9.79 -16.06 -2.05
C TRP A 407 9.69 -15.47 -3.46
N TYR A 408 9.99 -14.17 -3.61
CA TYR A 408 9.82 -13.42 -4.85
C TYR A 408 11.14 -13.00 -5.48
N LEU A 409 12.25 -13.17 -4.76
CA LEU A 409 13.58 -12.83 -5.23
C LEU A 409 14.32 -14.09 -5.66
N PRO A 410 15.14 -14.00 -6.72
CA PRO A 410 15.99 -15.11 -7.16
C PRO A 410 16.81 -15.70 -6.01
N ALA A 411 16.80 -17.03 -5.89
CA ALA A 411 17.78 -17.72 -5.06
C ALA A 411 19.16 -17.60 -5.73
N GLY A 412 20.17 -17.09 -5.01
CA GLY A 412 21.52 -16.89 -5.55
C GLY A 412 22.12 -15.54 -5.15
N ASP A 413 23.05 -15.05 -5.98
CA ASP A 413 23.73 -13.78 -5.77
C ASP A 413 22.77 -12.59 -6.06
N PRO A 414 22.47 -11.73 -5.06
CA PRO A 414 21.67 -10.53 -5.28
C PRO A 414 22.25 -9.55 -6.32
N GLY A 415 23.56 -9.62 -6.56
CA GLY A 415 24.27 -8.86 -7.59
C GLY A 415 23.85 -9.16 -9.03
N GLU A 416 23.07 -10.22 -9.25
CA GLU A 416 22.47 -10.55 -10.55
C GLU A 416 21.24 -9.71 -10.91
N TYR A 417 20.60 -9.04 -9.95
CA TYR A 417 19.37 -8.28 -10.19
C TYR A 417 19.30 -6.95 -9.45
N SER A 418 20.25 -6.63 -8.58
CA SER A 418 20.23 -5.42 -7.76
C SER A 418 21.63 -4.96 -7.38
N VAL A 419 21.76 -3.70 -6.95
CA VAL A 419 22.99 -3.15 -6.37
C VAL A 419 22.73 -2.89 -4.88
N LEU A 420 23.64 -3.29 -4.01
CA LEU A 420 23.61 -2.95 -2.59
C LEU A 420 24.71 -1.92 -2.29
N ILE A 421 24.32 -0.75 -1.83
CA ILE A 421 25.20 0.23 -1.20
C ILE A 421 24.88 0.20 0.30
N ASP A 422 25.49 -0.73 1.03
CA ASP A 422 25.18 -0.91 2.45
C ASP A 422 25.74 0.26 3.28
N VAL A 423 24.83 1.04 3.86
CA VAL A 423 25.19 2.20 4.69
C VAL A 423 25.29 1.83 6.17
N GLY A 424 24.88 0.62 6.57
CA GLY A 424 24.75 0.22 7.96
C GLY A 424 23.54 0.87 8.67
N GLU A 425 23.14 0.29 9.81
CA GLU A 425 22.01 0.84 10.57
C GLU A 425 22.36 2.16 11.26
N GLY A 426 21.49 3.16 11.11
CA GLY A 426 21.64 4.45 11.78
C GLY A 426 22.60 5.43 11.12
N ALA A 427 23.18 5.08 9.96
CA ALA A 427 23.98 6.02 9.18
C ALA A 427 23.15 7.22 8.72
N THR A 428 23.74 8.40 8.85
CA THR A 428 23.11 9.68 8.47
C THR A 428 23.67 10.25 7.19
N ARG A 429 24.77 9.67 6.66
CA ARG A 429 25.44 10.11 5.44
C ARG A 429 25.90 8.94 4.60
N LEU A 430 26.02 9.17 3.30
CA LEU A 430 26.66 8.23 2.39
C LEU A 430 28.18 8.42 2.42
N GLY A 431 28.89 7.31 2.59
CA GLY A 431 30.36 7.27 2.52
C GLY A 431 30.89 7.06 1.09
N VAL A 432 30.03 7.14 0.08
CA VAL A 432 30.35 6.86 -1.33
C VAL A 432 29.68 7.87 -2.24
N GLU A 433 30.26 8.05 -3.43
CA GLU A 433 29.63 8.77 -4.54
C GLU A 433 28.84 7.77 -5.40
N ILE A 434 27.52 7.92 -5.42
CA ILE A 434 26.60 6.96 -6.08
C ILE A 434 26.90 6.85 -7.57
N GLU A 435 27.15 7.98 -8.24
CA GLU A 435 27.45 7.98 -9.66
C GLU A 435 28.69 7.14 -9.97
N GLU A 436 29.76 7.28 -9.18
CA GLU A 436 31.01 6.52 -9.36
C GLU A 436 30.77 5.02 -9.19
N VAL A 437 30.04 4.62 -8.13
CA VAL A 437 29.69 3.22 -7.87
C VAL A 437 28.89 2.62 -9.03
N LEU A 438 27.88 3.33 -9.52
CA LEU A 438 27.00 2.83 -10.58
C LEU A 438 27.66 2.88 -11.96
N ALA A 439 28.53 3.87 -12.21
CA ALA A 439 29.29 3.98 -13.46
C ALA A 439 30.39 2.92 -13.58
N ALA A 440 30.90 2.41 -12.45
CA ALA A 440 31.88 1.33 -12.43
C ALA A 440 31.30 -0.03 -12.84
N ILE A 441 29.97 -0.19 -12.86
CA ILE A 441 29.32 -1.43 -13.30
C ILE A 441 29.43 -1.55 -14.84
N PRO A 442 30.05 -2.63 -15.37
CA PRO A 442 30.16 -2.81 -16.81
C PRO A 442 28.80 -2.81 -17.51
N ALA A 443 28.73 -2.21 -18.70
CA ALA A 443 27.47 -2.10 -19.45
C ALA A 443 26.80 -3.46 -19.72
N GLU A 444 27.60 -4.50 -20.00
CA GLU A 444 27.12 -5.86 -20.19
C GLU A 444 26.50 -6.44 -18.90
N LYS A 445 27.15 -6.22 -17.75
CA LYS A 445 26.63 -6.64 -16.44
C LYS A 445 25.32 -5.91 -16.13
N ALA A 446 25.26 -4.60 -16.32
CA ALA A 446 24.03 -3.84 -16.12
C ALA A 446 22.88 -4.32 -17.04
N ALA A 447 23.19 -4.68 -18.30
CA ALA A 447 22.21 -5.25 -19.22
C ALA A 447 21.74 -6.65 -18.78
N ALA A 448 22.63 -7.50 -18.25
CA ALA A 448 22.28 -8.78 -17.68
C ALA A 448 21.38 -8.63 -16.45
N MET A 449 21.71 -7.69 -15.55
CA MET A 449 20.88 -7.37 -14.39
C MET A 449 19.47 -6.93 -14.80
N ARG A 450 19.36 -6.05 -15.79
CA ARG A 450 18.06 -5.62 -16.34
C ARG A 450 17.26 -6.80 -16.90
N ARG A 451 17.88 -7.70 -17.67
CA ARG A 451 17.19 -8.91 -18.17
C ARG A 451 16.65 -9.75 -17.02
N ARG A 452 17.41 -9.91 -15.93
CA ARG A 452 16.97 -10.64 -14.73
C ARG A 452 15.76 -9.95 -14.07
N VAL A 453 15.82 -8.63 -13.91
CA VAL A 453 14.73 -7.79 -13.35
C VAL A 453 13.46 -7.90 -14.19
N ILE A 454 13.55 -7.77 -15.52
CA ILE A 454 12.38 -7.90 -16.42
C ILE A 454 11.79 -9.32 -16.38
N GLY A 455 12.62 -10.34 -16.14
CA GLY A 455 12.18 -11.71 -15.92
C GLY A 455 11.36 -11.91 -14.63
N MET A 456 11.55 -11.05 -13.62
CA MET A 456 10.84 -11.14 -12.34
C MET A 456 9.44 -10.49 -12.38
N ILE A 457 9.16 -9.63 -13.36
CA ILE A 457 7.91 -8.85 -13.44
C ILE A 457 6.65 -9.70 -13.22
N PRO A 458 6.46 -10.88 -13.85
CA PRO A 458 5.24 -11.64 -13.67
C PRO A 458 4.99 -12.04 -12.21
N GLU A 459 6.03 -12.56 -11.55
CA GLU A 459 5.96 -13.14 -10.21
C GLU A 459 5.78 -12.08 -9.10
N ILE A 460 6.10 -10.82 -9.38
CA ILE A 460 5.86 -9.71 -8.44
C ILE A 460 4.57 -8.92 -8.72
N THR A 461 3.89 -9.23 -9.81
CA THR A 461 2.69 -8.52 -10.27
C THR A 461 1.44 -9.25 -9.81
N TYR A 462 0.46 -8.56 -9.25
CA TYR A 462 -0.86 -9.13 -8.99
C TYR A 462 -1.67 -9.08 -10.28
N ALA A 463 -2.15 -10.21 -10.79
CA ALA A 463 -3.01 -10.18 -11.97
C ALA A 463 -4.39 -9.59 -11.65
N HIS A 464 -5.20 -9.36 -12.67
CA HIS A 464 -6.56 -8.90 -12.50
C HIS A 464 -7.43 -9.96 -11.76
N PRO A 465 -8.27 -9.60 -10.77
CA PRO A 465 -9.13 -10.53 -10.00
C PRO A 465 -10.00 -11.48 -10.81
N ASN A 466 -10.42 -11.08 -12.01
CA ASN A 466 -11.29 -11.90 -12.86
C ASN A 466 -10.53 -12.80 -13.85
N ALA A 467 -9.20 -12.76 -13.86
CA ALA A 467 -8.39 -13.55 -14.78
C ALA A 467 -8.13 -14.96 -14.24
N THR A 468 -8.49 -15.97 -15.04
CA THR A 468 -8.37 -17.40 -14.69
C THR A 468 -7.31 -18.13 -15.52
N GLU A 469 -7.01 -17.66 -16.73
CA GLU A 469 -6.06 -18.28 -17.66
C GLU A 469 -4.88 -17.34 -17.98
N LEU A 470 -4.07 -17.06 -16.97
CA LEU A 470 -2.99 -16.07 -17.09
C LEU A 470 -1.89 -16.50 -18.06
N GLY A 471 -1.56 -17.79 -18.12
CA GLY A 471 -0.39 -18.28 -18.85
C GLY A 471 0.96 -17.95 -18.17
N PHE A 472 0.96 -17.27 -17.03
CA PHE A 472 2.13 -17.00 -16.17
C PHE A 472 1.73 -17.16 -14.69
N ARG A 473 2.71 -17.20 -13.80
CA ARG A 473 2.48 -17.15 -12.34
C ARG A 473 2.51 -15.71 -11.86
N ASP A 474 1.46 -15.29 -11.16
CA ASP A 474 1.37 -13.97 -10.55
C ASP A 474 1.85 -13.99 -9.09
N ALA A 475 1.79 -12.84 -8.41
CA ALA A 475 2.24 -12.73 -7.03
C ALA A 475 1.44 -13.60 -6.02
N VAL A 476 0.18 -13.95 -6.34
CA VAL A 476 -0.65 -14.82 -5.52
C VAL A 476 -0.25 -16.28 -5.74
N ASP A 477 0.01 -16.70 -6.98
CA ASP A 477 0.51 -18.04 -7.29
C ASP A 477 1.80 -18.35 -6.50
N VAL A 478 2.77 -17.43 -6.54
CA VAL A 478 4.04 -17.57 -5.81
C VAL A 478 3.81 -17.69 -4.31
N ALA A 479 2.90 -16.88 -3.75
CA ALA A 479 2.57 -16.93 -2.32
C ALA A 479 1.97 -18.29 -1.93
N LEU A 480 1.06 -18.83 -2.75
CA LEU A 480 0.37 -20.08 -2.45
C LEU A 480 1.31 -21.29 -2.49
N ASP A 481 2.18 -21.36 -3.50
CA ASP A 481 3.20 -22.41 -3.60
C ASP A 481 4.14 -22.37 -2.38
N ALA A 482 4.66 -21.18 -2.05
CA ALA A 482 5.60 -21.01 -0.94
C ALA A 482 4.94 -21.24 0.43
N LEU A 483 3.67 -20.83 0.60
CA LEU A 483 2.90 -21.11 1.81
C LEU A 483 2.70 -22.61 2.00
N LEU A 484 2.33 -23.34 0.94
CA LEU A 484 2.12 -24.77 1.03
C LEU A 484 3.41 -25.49 1.44
N GLU A 485 4.52 -25.18 0.80
CA GLU A 485 5.84 -25.73 1.17
C GLU A 485 6.22 -25.40 2.61
N HIS A 486 5.95 -24.17 3.06
CA HIS A 486 6.21 -23.75 4.43
C HIS A 486 5.41 -24.55 5.45
N VAL A 487 4.11 -24.77 5.19
CA VAL A 487 3.22 -25.52 6.08
C VAL A 487 3.57 -27.01 6.10
N GLU A 488 3.94 -27.59 4.96
CA GLU A 488 4.36 -28.99 4.85
C GLU A 488 5.69 -29.24 5.59
N ASN A 489 6.66 -28.33 5.49
CA ASN A 489 7.95 -28.46 6.18
C ASN A 489 7.87 -28.24 7.70
N GLN A 490 6.74 -27.73 8.21
CA GLN A 490 6.49 -27.58 9.65
C GLN A 490 5.66 -28.71 10.25
N SER A 491 5.16 -29.64 9.43
CA SER A 491 4.28 -30.72 9.87
C SER A 491 4.97 -32.00 10.33
#